data_AF-A0A7K7SCH7-F1
#
_entry.id   AF-A0A7K7SCH7-F1
#
_cell.length_a   1.000
_cell.length_b   1.000
_cell.length_c   1.000
_cell.angle_alpha   90.00
_cell.angle_beta   90.00
_cell.angle_gamma   90.00
#
_symmetry.space_group_name_H-M   'P 1'
#
loop_
_entity.id
_entity.type
_entity.pdbx_description
1 polymer ?
#
loop_
_entity_poly.entity_id
_entity_poly.type
_entity_poly.pdbx_seq_one_letter_code
_entity_poly.pdbx_strand_id
1 'polypeptide(L)'
;FGPSGKAPRKSRESSWDQLIIDAGQRSLCARQCGSCGMLFAPGVPEDRLQHLWHHRRLRQALTHAGWKQERVVAEFWDGRILLILPEDPKYALRKAEEVLAIVDSELGFPQHSRLSPAQHSRAFPAHSRVYLFVSAGQCVLGCLVAQPISQAFRVLPEPGLAPLPDSQEPRHGRDSRDPRDSQGDSGCDS
;
A
#
# COMPACT_ATOMS: atom_id res chain seq x y z
N PHE A 1 19.27 -73.79 20.61
CA PHE A 1 19.92 -72.73 19.81
C PHE A 1 19.04 -72.44 18.60
N GLY A 2 18.61 -71.18 18.49
CA GLY A 2 17.42 -70.76 17.73
C GLY A 2 17.53 -70.80 16.21
N PRO A 3 16.41 -70.52 15.51
CA PRO A 3 16.35 -70.49 14.06
C PRO A 3 16.96 -69.17 13.54
N SER A 4 17.86 -69.28 12.56
CA SER A 4 18.52 -68.14 11.92
C SER A 4 18.09 -68.02 10.45
N GLY A 5 17.48 -66.86 10.14
CA GLY A 5 17.44 -66.23 8.81
C GLY A 5 16.42 -66.80 7.81
N LYS A 6 15.65 -66.01 7.05
CA LYS A 6 15.67 -64.57 6.78
C LYS A 6 14.24 -64.15 6.39
N ALA A 7 13.71 -63.11 7.03
CA ALA A 7 12.46 -62.45 6.66
C ALA A 7 12.75 -61.21 5.77
N PRO A 8 11.80 -60.79 4.92
CA PRO A 8 12.06 -59.91 3.79
C PRO A 8 12.24 -58.44 4.20
N ARG A 9 12.82 -57.71 3.26
CA ARG A 9 13.27 -56.32 3.29
C ARG A 9 12.22 -55.38 3.91
N LYS A 10 12.53 -54.75 5.05
CA LYS A 10 11.73 -53.63 5.59
C LYS A 10 11.94 -52.42 4.68
N SER A 11 10.95 -52.14 3.83
CA SER A 11 10.92 -50.96 2.98
C SER A 11 10.86 -49.69 3.84
N ARG A 12 11.54 -48.67 3.33
CA ARG A 12 11.64 -47.31 3.87
C ARG A 12 10.28 -46.62 3.96
N GLU A 13 10.29 -45.59 4.82
CA GLU A 13 9.48 -44.37 4.78
C GLU A 13 8.00 -44.47 5.19
N SER A 14 7.67 -43.77 6.27
CA SER A 14 6.92 -42.53 6.09
C SER A 14 6.81 -41.71 7.39
N SER A 15 7.52 -40.59 7.40
CA SER A 15 7.17 -39.44 8.23
C SER A 15 5.95 -38.78 7.57
N TRP A 16 4.74 -39.26 7.86
CA TRP A 16 3.49 -38.63 7.43
C TRP A 16 2.97 -37.69 8.53
N ASP A 17 3.73 -36.65 8.86
CA ASP A 17 3.15 -35.48 9.52
C ASP A 17 2.53 -34.59 8.44
N GLN A 18 1.43 -35.06 7.84
CA GLN A 18 0.59 -34.21 7.00
C GLN A 18 -0.85 -34.26 7.52
N LEU A 19 -1.10 -33.48 8.57
CA LEU A 19 -2.42 -33.37 9.22
C LEU A 19 -3.02 -31.97 9.08
N ILE A 20 -2.97 -31.39 7.87
CA ILE A 20 -3.85 -30.26 7.54
C ILE A 20 -4.63 -30.64 6.29
N ILE A 21 -5.84 -31.19 6.52
CA ILE A 21 -6.81 -31.42 5.48
C ILE A 21 -7.67 -30.16 5.39
N ASP A 22 -7.48 -29.36 4.35
CA ASP A 22 -8.35 -28.21 4.07
C ASP A 22 -9.67 -28.70 3.48
N ALA A 23 -10.54 -29.21 4.35
CA ALA A 23 -11.91 -29.59 4.03
C ALA A 23 -12.86 -28.38 4.12
N GLY A 24 -12.44 -27.22 3.61
CA GLY A 24 -13.23 -25.98 3.64
C GLY A 24 -13.27 -25.30 5.00
N GLN A 25 -12.22 -25.45 5.81
CA GLN A 25 -12.13 -24.77 7.11
C GLN A 25 -11.84 -23.29 6.89
N ARG A 26 -12.86 -22.44 7.08
CA ARG A 26 -12.78 -20.99 6.87
C ARG A 26 -11.64 -20.29 7.61
N SER A 27 -11.11 -20.88 8.68
CA SER A 27 -9.99 -20.33 9.47
C SER A 27 -8.63 -20.54 8.81
N LEU A 28 -8.46 -21.53 7.93
CA LEU A 28 -7.19 -21.79 7.24
C LEU A 28 -7.01 -20.93 5.98
N CYS A 29 -8.09 -20.34 5.46
CA CYS A 29 -8.02 -19.43 4.33
C CYS A 29 -7.33 -18.11 4.71
N ALA A 30 -6.45 -17.63 3.84
CA ALA A 30 -5.83 -16.31 3.97
C ALA A 30 -6.90 -15.20 3.94
N ARG A 31 -6.77 -14.24 4.84
CA ARG A 31 -7.62 -13.04 4.91
C ARG A 31 -6.75 -11.80 5.03
N GLN A 32 -7.24 -10.69 4.52
CA GLN A 32 -6.57 -9.40 4.66
C GLN A 32 -6.99 -8.71 5.95
N CYS A 33 -6.02 -8.21 6.71
CA CYS A 33 -6.30 -7.38 7.86
C CYS A 33 -6.80 -6.00 7.41
N GLY A 34 -8.01 -5.61 7.82
CA GLY A 34 -8.62 -4.33 7.41
C GLY A 34 -7.89 -3.07 7.90
N SER A 35 -6.96 -3.20 8.86
CA SER A 35 -6.23 -2.04 9.41
C SER A 35 -4.74 -2.01 9.09
N CYS A 36 -4.10 -3.14 8.77
CA CYS A 36 -2.69 -3.17 8.36
C CYS A 36 -2.46 -3.75 6.97
N GLY A 37 -3.49 -4.22 6.27
CA GLY A 37 -3.40 -4.71 4.90
C GLY A 37 -2.71 -6.08 4.75
N MET A 38 -2.10 -6.63 5.80
CA MET A 38 -1.38 -7.91 5.73
C MET A 38 -2.33 -9.08 5.46
N LEU A 39 -1.96 -9.94 4.52
CA LEU A 39 -2.60 -11.23 4.28
C LEU A 39 -2.06 -12.27 5.29
N PHE A 40 -2.95 -13.00 5.95
CA PHE A 40 -2.57 -14.05 6.91
C PHE A 40 -3.67 -15.10 7.05
N ALA A 41 -3.33 -16.33 7.44
CA ALA A 41 -4.30 -17.36 7.81
C ALA A 41 -4.61 -17.33 9.31
N PRO A 42 -5.81 -16.93 9.77
CA PRO A 42 -6.10 -16.78 11.20
C PRO A 42 -6.04 -18.08 12.02
N GLY A 43 -6.23 -19.23 11.35
CA GLY A 43 -6.21 -20.57 11.92
C GLY A 43 -4.81 -21.18 12.03
N VAL A 44 -3.81 -20.56 11.41
CA VAL A 44 -2.41 -20.97 11.53
C VAL A 44 -1.77 -20.12 12.65
N PRO A 45 -1.30 -20.72 13.76
CA PRO A 45 -0.80 -19.96 14.90
C PRO A 45 0.45 -19.15 14.56
N GLU A 46 1.33 -19.66 13.70
CA GLU A 46 2.54 -18.98 13.23
C GLU A 46 2.20 -17.69 12.47
N ASP A 47 1.29 -17.78 11.49
CA ASP A 47 0.79 -16.63 10.72
C ASP A 47 0.14 -15.59 11.62
N ARG A 48 -0.67 -16.04 12.60
CA ARG A 48 -1.32 -15.14 13.55
C ARG A 48 -0.30 -14.38 14.40
N LEU A 49 0.76 -15.05 14.86
CA LEU A 49 1.85 -14.41 15.59
C LEU A 49 2.58 -13.40 14.70
N GLN A 50 2.95 -13.78 13.48
CA GLN A 50 3.58 -12.89 12.52
C GLN A 50 2.73 -11.65 12.22
N HIS A 51 1.42 -11.83 12.04
CA HIS A 51 0.46 -10.74 11.89
C HIS A 51 0.51 -9.78 13.07
N LEU A 52 0.49 -10.28 14.31
CA LEU A 52 0.54 -9.42 15.50
C LEU A 52 1.83 -8.59 15.57
N TRP A 53 2.97 -9.18 15.23
CA TRP A 53 4.26 -8.49 15.20
C TRP A 53 4.30 -7.41 14.11
N HIS A 54 3.93 -7.78 12.88
CA HIS A 54 3.86 -6.85 11.76
C HIS A 54 2.89 -5.71 12.06
N HIS A 55 1.68 -6.01 12.53
CA HIS A 55 0.65 -5.03 12.85
C HIS A 55 1.12 -4.02 13.90
N ARG A 56 1.77 -4.48 14.98
CA ARG A 56 2.31 -3.59 16.01
C ARG A 56 3.41 -2.69 15.45
N ARG A 57 4.36 -3.27 14.71
CA ARG A 57 5.48 -2.53 14.11
C ARG A 57 4.96 -1.46 13.15
N LEU A 58 4.08 -1.83 12.23
CA LEU A 58 3.51 -0.94 11.23
C LEU A 58 2.77 0.23 11.88
N ARG A 59 1.89 -0.05 12.85
CA ARG A 59 1.11 1.00 13.52
C ARG A 59 1.98 1.96 14.31
N GLN A 60 2.97 1.45 15.03
CA GLN A 60 3.92 2.31 15.76
C GLN A 60 4.69 3.21 14.81
N ALA A 61 5.23 2.62 13.74
CA ALA A 61 6.04 3.33 12.76
C ALA A 61 5.25 4.34 11.90
N LEU A 62 3.94 4.16 11.71
CA LEU A 62 3.09 5.12 11.01
C LEU A 62 2.43 6.16 11.94
N THR A 63 2.42 5.93 13.25
CA THR A 63 1.84 6.91 14.21
C THR A 63 2.68 8.17 14.27
N HIS A 64 2.06 9.34 14.11
CA HIS A 64 2.69 10.66 14.17
C HIS A 64 2.05 11.49 15.28
N ALA A 65 2.64 11.49 16.46
CA ALA A 65 2.08 12.15 17.65
C ALA A 65 2.08 13.70 17.62
N GLY A 66 2.49 14.30 16.50
CA GLY A 66 2.66 15.74 16.37
C GLY A 66 4.02 16.23 16.87
N TRP A 67 4.55 17.26 16.22
CA TRP A 67 5.77 17.96 16.66
C TRP A 67 5.46 19.38 17.10
N LYS A 68 6.35 19.96 17.92
CA LYS A 68 6.24 21.38 18.32
C LYS A 68 6.30 22.33 17.13
N GLN A 69 7.10 21.99 16.13
CA GLN A 69 7.24 22.74 14.90
C GLN A 69 7.10 21.76 13.74
N GLU A 70 6.03 21.95 12.96
CA GLU A 70 5.76 21.19 11.75
C GLU A 70 5.76 22.15 10.56
N ARG A 71 6.38 21.74 9.45
CA ARG A 71 6.25 22.45 8.19
C ARG A 71 5.06 21.90 7.43
N VAL A 72 3.88 22.44 7.72
CA VAL A 72 2.64 22.10 7.00
C VAL A 72 2.60 22.87 5.68
N VAL A 73 2.41 22.16 4.56
CA VAL A 73 2.35 22.76 3.22
C VAL A 73 0.94 22.73 2.62
N ALA A 74 0.05 21.90 3.16
CA ALA A 74 -1.36 21.88 2.82
C ALA A 74 -2.18 21.28 3.96
N GLU A 75 -3.41 21.76 4.14
CA GLU A 75 -4.37 21.25 5.13
C GLU A 75 -5.67 20.86 4.43
N PHE A 76 -6.30 19.80 4.94
CA PHE A 76 -7.52 19.22 4.42
C PHE A 76 -8.44 18.87 5.59
N TRP A 77 -9.69 18.54 5.29
CA TRP A 77 -10.69 18.16 6.30
C TRP A 77 -10.36 16.82 6.99
N ASP A 78 -9.60 15.96 6.34
CA ASP A 78 -9.21 14.62 6.79
C ASP A 78 -7.73 14.51 7.22
N GLY A 79 -6.94 15.58 7.10
CA GLY A 79 -5.52 15.54 7.41
C GLY A 79 -4.73 16.76 6.95
N ARG A 80 -3.40 16.61 6.92
CA ARG A 80 -2.45 17.65 6.51
C ARG A 80 -1.23 17.04 5.84
N ILE A 81 -0.57 17.81 4.99
CA ILE A 81 0.68 17.43 4.34
C ILE A 81 1.85 18.15 5.01
N LEU A 82 2.81 17.37 5.50
CA LEU A 82 4.06 17.85 6.07
C LEU A 82 5.18 17.76 5.02
N LEU A 83 6.03 18.77 4.96
CA LEU A 83 7.25 18.77 4.14
C LEU A 83 8.49 18.66 5.02
N ILE A 84 9.29 17.61 4.79
CA ILE A 84 10.57 17.37 5.45
C ILE A 84 11.70 17.62 4.45
N LEU A 85 12.67 18.43 4.87
CA LEU A 85 13.87 18.80 4.12
C LEU A 85 15.13 18.20 4.77
N PRO A 86 16.24 17.99 4.02
CA PRO A 86 17.47 17.40 4.55
C PRO A 86 18.18 18.21 5.66
N GLU A 87 17.77 19.46 5.87
CA GLU A 87 18.26 20.37 6.91
C GLU A 87 17.41 20.37 8.18
N ASP A 88 16.29 19.62 8.18
CA ASP A 88 15.38 19.58 9.31
C ASP A 88 15.96 18.84 10.54
N PRO A 89 15.35 19.03 11.72
CA PRO A 89 15.77 18.34 12.92
C PRO A 89 15.78 16.82 12.76
N LYS A 90 16.70 16.14 13.47
CA LYS A 90 16.88 14.68 13.40
C LYS A 90 15.60 13.88 13.66
N TYR A 91 14.67 14.38 14.47
CA TYR A 91 13.40 13.67 14.73
C TYR A 91 12.54 13.59 13.46
N ALA A 92 12.55 14.62 12.61
CA ALA A 92 11.77 14.65 11.38
C ALA A 92 12.40 13.73 10.33
N LEU A 93 13.73 13.80 10.19
CA LEU A 93 14.49 12.90 9.31
C LEU A 93 14.29 11.43 9.69
N ARG A 94 14.38 11.10 10.99
CA ARG A 94 14.13 9.75 11.49
C ARG A 94 12.72 9.25 11.20
N LYS A 95 11.72 10.14 11.29
CA LYS A 95 10.35 9.76 10.97
C LYS A 95 10.18 9.44 9.49
N ALA A 96 10.79 10.26 8.62
CA ALA A 96 10.78 10.02 7.19
C ALA A 96 11.50 8.70 6.84
N GLU A 97 12.65 8.44 7.45
CA GLU A 97 13.40 7.17 7.34
C GLU A 97 12.57 5.94 7.75
N GLU A 98 11.87 6.04 8.87
CA GLU A 98 11.02 4.97 9.38
C GLU A 98 9.85 4.65 8.44
N VAL A 99 9.18 5.69 7.94
CA VAL A 99 8.09 5.53 6.96
C VAL A 99 8.60 4.91 5.66
N LEU A 100 9.76 5.33 5.18
CA LEU A 100 10.32 4.78 3.94
C LEU A 100 10.85 3.37 4.10
N ALA A 101 11.37 3.01 5.27
CA ALA A 101 11.73 1.62 5.55
C ALA A 101 10.52 0.68 5.46
N ILE A 102 9.33 1.16 5.81
CA ILE A 102 8.08 0.43 5.58
C ILE A 102 7.79 0.33 4.08
N VAL A 103 7.79 1.46 3.37
CA VAL A 103 7.50 1.50 1.93
C VAL A 103 8.45 0.58 1.15
N ASP A 104 9.75 0.64 1.44
CA ASP A 104 10.77 -0.23 0.85
C ASP A 104 10.45 -1.70 1.10
N SER A 105 10.09 -2.05 2.33
CA SER A 105 9.73 -3.42 2.71
C SER A 105 8.47 -3.91 1.99
N GLU A 106 7.45 -3.06 1.82
CA GLU A 106 6.20 -3.41 1.13
C GLU A 106 6.40 -3.56 -0.38
N LEU A 107 7.32 -2.78 -0.97
CA LEU A 107 7.71 -2.90 -2.38
C LEU A 107 8.72 -4.03 -2.64
N GLY A 108 9.20 -4.71 -1.59
CA GLY A 108 10.14 -5.82 -1.70
C GLY A 108 11.60 -5.40 -1.90
N PHE A 109 11.95 -4.13 -1.62
CA PHE A 109 13.33 -3.68 -1.67
C PHE A 109 14.13 -4.24 -0.47
N PRO A 110 15.32 -4.82 -0.71
CA PRO A 110 16.19 -5.26 0.38
C PRO A 110 16.59 -4.08 1.27
N GLN A 111 16.68 -4.26 2.60
CA GLN A 111 17.17 -3.23 3.54
C GLN A 111 18.56 -2.69 3.17
N HIS A 112 19.33 -3.45 2.38
CA HIS A 112 20.67 -3.11 1.89
C HIS A 112 20.69 -2.47 0.50
N SER A 113 19.55 -2.35 -0.17
CA SER A 113 19.40 -1.73 -1.50
C SER A 113 19.28 -0.20 -1.43
N ARG A 114 19.46 0.39 -0.24
CA ARG A 114 19.71 1.82 -0.08
C ARG A 114 21.05 2.14 -0.73
N LEU A 115 20.99 2.47 -2.02
CA LEU A 115 22.02 3.08 -2.86
C LEU A 115 23.40 3.21 -2.18
N SER A 116 24.27 2.24 -2.45
CA SER A 116 25.74 2.24 -2.27
C SER A 116 26.35 2.85 -0.98
N PRO A 117 27.22 2.10 -0.26
CA PRO A 117 28.03 2.60 0.86
C PRO A 117 29.08 3.69 0.49
N ALA A 118 28.98 4.35 -0.66
CA ALA A 118 29.78 5.54 -0.97
C ALA A 118 29.06 6.88 -0.69
N GLN A 119 27.76 6.86 -0.36
CA GLN A 119 26.97 8.07 -0.04
C GLN A 119 26.48 8.09 1.43
N HIS A 120 27.28 7.54 2.33
CA HIS A 120 26.99 7.42 3.76
C HIS A 120 26.77 8.78 4.43
N SER A 121 25.51 9.14 4.71
CA SER A 121 25.05 9.90 5.89
C SER A 121 23.58 10.35 5.80
N ARG A 122 23.01 10.45 4.59
CA ARG A 122 21.63 10.91 4.43
C ARG A 122 20.74 9.83 3.86
N ALA A 123 19.62 9.57 4.54
CA ALA A 123 18.55 8.69 4.06
C ALA A 123 17.95 9.10 2.72
N PHE A 124 18.29 10.30 2.26
CA PHE A 124 17.84 10.85 1.00
C PHE A 124 19.01 11.48 0.26
N PRO A 125 19.07 11.38 -1.08
CA PRO A 125 20.07 12.11 -1.84
C PRO A 125 19.89 13.62 -1.64
N ALA A 126 20.96 14.38 -1.84
CA ALA A 126 20.94 15.83 -1.65
C ALA A 126 19.80 16.48 -2.47
N HIS A 127 19.12 17.48 -1.89
CA HIS A 127 18.00 18.23 -2.50
C HIS A 127 16.68 17.46 -2.68
N SER A 128 16.56 16.29 -2.07
CA SER A 128 15.29 15.59 -1.94
C SER A 128 14.31 16.34 -1.02
N ARG A 129 13.02 16.16 -1.29
CA ARG A 129 11.91 16.67 -0.48
C ARG A 129 11.00 15.51 -0.15
N VAL A 130 10.66 15.35 1.12
CA VAL A 130 9.75 14.29 1.56
C VAL A 130 8.44 14.91 2.00
N TYR A 131 7.35 14.42 1.44
CA TYR A 131 6.01 14.83 1.80
C TYR A 131 5.32 13.68 2.52
N LEU A 132 4.80 13.95 3.71
CA LEU A 132 4.01 12.98 4.47
C LEU A 132 2.59 13.49 4.60
N PHE A 133 1.61 12.67 4.23
CA PHE A 133 0.22 12.93 4.55
C PHE A 133 -0.12 12.32 5.91
N VAL A 134 -0.50 13.18 6.86
CA VAL A 134 -0.89 12.80 8.21
C VAL A 134 -2.39 13.02 8.38
N SER A 135 -3.13 11.96 8.72
CA SER A 135 -4.57 12.06 8.93
C SER A 135 -4.93 12.79 10.23
N ALA A 136 -6.21 13.17 10.37
CA ALA A 136 -6.75 13.72 11.61
C ALA A 136 -6.46 12.80 12.83
N GLY A 137 -6.48 11.48 12.61
CA GLY A 137 -6.13 10.45 13.59
C GLY A 137 -4.63 10.31 13.91
N GLN A 138 -3.80 11.27 13.53
CA GLN A 138 -2.35 11.29 13.83
C GLN A 138 -1.61 10.06 13.27
N CYS A 139 -1.98 9.62 12.07
CA CYS A 139 -1.34 8.51 11.37
C CYS A 139 -0.84 8.96 9.99
N VAL A 140 0.38 8.57 9.63
CA VAL A 140 0.90 8.76 8.28
C VAL A 140 0.20 7.78 7.34
N LEU A 141 -0.55 8.28 6.38
CA LEU A 141 -1.27 7.46 5.39
C LEU A 141 -0.64 7.52 3.99
N GLY A 142 0.24 8.49 3.75
CA GLY A 142 0.89 8.67 2.45
C GLY A 142 2.30 9.24 2.59
N CYS A 143 3.17 8.85 1.67
CA CYS A 143 4.54 9.34 1.57
C CYS A 143 4.89 9.60 0.10
N LEU A 144 5.55 10.72 -0.18
CA LEU A 144 6.08 11.05 -1.50
C LEU A 144 7.50 11.59 -1.34
N VAL A 145 8.45 11.03 -2.08
CA VAL A 145 9.81 11.54 -2.17
C VAL A 145 10.02 12.16 -3.54
N ALA A 146 10.34 13.45 -3.56
CA ALA A 146 10.59 14.19 -4.79
C ALA A 146 12.06 14.60 -4.85
N GLN A 147 12.62 14.57 -6.05
CA GLN A 147 13.96 15.06 -6.34
C GLN A 147 13.92 15.92 -7.61
N PRO A 148 14.70 17.01 -7.68
CA PRO A 148 14.82 17.76 -8.92
C PRO A 148 15.50 16.91 -9.99
N ILE A 149 14.95 16.92 -11.20
CA ILE A 149 15.53 16.26 -12.39
C ILE A 149 15.69 17.29 -13.50
N SER A 150 16.68 17.09 -14.37
CA SER A 150 16.92 17.95 -15.53
C SER A 150 16.21 17.47 -16.80
N GLN A 151 15.84 16.20 -16.86
CA GLN A 151 15.24 15.57 -18.04
C GLN A 151 14.34 14.40 -17.62
N ALA A 152 13.28 14.14 -18.40
CA ALA A 152 12.43 12.96 -18.30
C ALA A 152 12.01 12.51 -19.71
N PHE A 153 11.56 11.27 -19.83
CA PHE A 153 11.13 10.69 -21.11
C PHE A 153 9.66 10.29 -21.03
N ARG A 154 8.93 10.47 -22.13
CA ARG A 154 7.53 10.04 -22.23
C ARG A 154 7.49 8.52 -22.33
N VAL A 155 6.80 7.86 -21.40
CA VAL A 155 6.52 6.42 -21.49
C VAL A 155 5.53 6.17 -22.61
N LEU A 156 5.88 5.27 -23.52
CA LEU A 156 4.98 4.80 -24.58
C LEU A 156 4.23 3.55 -24.06
N PRO A 157 2.92 3.41 -24.33
CA PRO A 157 2.18 2.22 -23.93
C PRO A 157 2.74 0.98 -24.63
N GLU A 158 2.76 -0.15 -23.92
CA GLU A 158 3.11 -1.44 -24.49
C GLU A 158 2.19 -1.76 -25.67
N PRO A 159 2.73 -2.04 -26.86
CA PRO A 159 1.92 -2.36 -28.02
C PRO A 159 1.21 -3.71 -27.81
N GLY A 160 -0.12 -3.69 -27.67
CA GLY A 160 -0.96 -4.89 -27.62
C GLY A 160 -1.88 -5.01 -26.40
N LEU A 161 -1.69 -4.22 -25.34
CA LEU A 161 -2.72 -4.03 -24.31
C LEU A 161 -3.63 -2.87 -24.73
N ALA A 162 -4.79 -3.18 -25.31
CA ALA A 162 -5.84 -2.19 -25.43
C ALA A 162 -6.19 -1.65 -24.03
N PRO A 163 -6.38 -0.32 -23.86
CA PRO A 163 -6.87 0.22 -22.60
C PRO A 163 -8.17 -0.51 -22.21
N LEU A 164 -8.24 -1.05 -20.99
CA LEU A 164 -9.50 -1.53 -20.44
C LEU A 164 -10.52 -0.38 -20.55
N PRO A 165 -11.76 -0.64 -20.99
CA PRO A 165 -12.76 0.40 -21.09
C PRO A 165 -12.97 1.01 -19.70
N ASP A 166 -12.75 2.32 -19.60
CA ASP A 166 -13.08 3.10 -18.42
C ASP A 166 -14.54 2.82 -18.06
N SER A 167 -14.79 2.45 -16.80
CA SER A 167 -16.14 2.27 -16.31
C SER A 167 -16.84 3.63 -16.36
N GLN A 168 -17.76 3.75 -17.30
CA GLN A 168 -18.56 4.92 -17.68
C GLN A 168 -18.81 5.92 -16.52
N GLU A 169 -18.30 7.15 -16.67
CA GLU A 169 -18.91 8.31 -16.01
C GLU A 169 -20.32 8.53 -16.59
N PRO A 170 -21.34 8.81 -15.75
CA PRO A 170 -22.67 9.15 -16.25
C PRO A 170 -22.60 10.52 -16.95
N ARG A 171 -22.84 10.53 -18.25
CA ARG A 171 -22.99 11.77 -19.02
C ARG A 171 -24.23 12.52 -18.53
N HIS A 172 -24.05 13.57 -17.74
CA HIS A 172 -25.09 14.57 -17.50
C HIS A 172 -25.43 15.26 -18.83
N GLY A 173 -26.59 14.90 -19.38
CA GLY A 173 -27.17 15.57 -20.53
C GLY A 173 -27.43 17.04 -20.22
N ARG A 174 -26.69 17.94 -20.87
CA ARG A 174 -27.10 19.32 -21.02
C ARG A 174 -28.09 19.37 -22.17
N ASP A 175 -29.37 19.45 -21.84
CA ASP A 175 -30.39 19.81 -22.83
C ASP A 175 -30.43 21.33 -22.94
N SER A 176 -29.80 21.84 -23.99
CA SER A 176 -29.82 23.26 -24.35
C SER A 176 -31.06 23.53 -25.18
N ARG A 177 -31.86 24.46 -24.67
CA ARG A 177 -33.04 25.07 -25.30
C ARG A 177 -32.72 25.52 -26.73
N ASP A 178 -33.62 25.24 -27.66
CA ASP A 178 -33.74 25.97 -28.92
C ASP A 178 -35.14 26.63 -28.99
N PRO A 179 -35.24 27.96 -29.21
CA PRO A 179 -36.50 28.63 -29.45
C PRO A 179 -36.65 28.92 -30.95
N ARG A 180 -37.63 28.29 -31.59
CA ARG A 180 -38.31 28.78 -32.79
C ARG A 180 -39.38 27.78 -33.22
N ASP A 181 -40.65 28.12 -33.01
CA ASP A 181 -41.52 28.38 -34.15
C ASP A 181 -42.77 29.14 -33.74
N SER A 182 -43.22 29.95 -34.70
CA SER A 182 -44.27 30.95 -34.58
C SER A 182 -45.53 30.42 -35.27
N GLN A 183 -46.69 30.95 -34.85
CA GLN A 183 -48.01 30.84 -35.52
C GLN A 183 -48.66 29.45 -35.42
N GLY A 184 -49.92 29.30 -35.05
CA GLY A 184 -50.97 30.25 -34.72
C GLY A 184 -52.28 29.47 -34.56
N ASP A 185 -53.32 30.25 -34.27
CA ASP A 185 -54.73 29.99 -34.58
C ASP A 185 -55.70 29.67 -33.42
N SER A 186 -56.80 30.43 -33.48
CA SER A 186 -58.18 30.22 -33.00
C SER A 186 -58.40 29.43 -31.69
N GLY A 187 -59.06 29.95 -30.65
CA GLY A 187 -60.36 30.63 -30.65
C GLY A 187 -61.36 29.75 -29.88
N CYS A 188 -62.22 30.40 -29.07
CA CYS A 188 -63.48 29.91 -28.45
C CYS A 188 -63.37 28.74 -27.43
N ASP A 189 -64.18 28.60 -26.39
CA ASP A 189 -65.27 29.37 -25.77
C ASP A 189 -65.49 28.76 -24.36
N SER A 190 -66.15 29.54 -23.49
CA SER A 190 -66.88 29.15 -22.25
C SER A 190 -66.09 28.70 -21.00
#